data_AF-A0A916TN34-F1
#
_entry.id   AF-A0A916TN34-F1
#
_cell.length_a   1.000
_cell.length_b   1.000
_cell.length_c   1.000
_cell.angle_alpha   90.00
_cell.angle_beta   90.00
_cell.angle_gamma   90.00
#
_symmetry.space_group_name_H-M   'P 1'
#
loop_
_entity.id
_entity.type
_entity.pdbx_description
1 polymer ?
#
loop_
_entity_poly.entity_id
_entity_poly.type
_entity_poly.pdbx_seq_one_letter_code
_entity_poly.pdbx_strand_id
1 'polypeptide(L)'
;MEHNAVTHEETGALPARLFCFWTGDNPMSDDRKRCLDSLRNTGFEVNLVTPANLDGWLVAGHPLHRAYPHLSAVHRSDYLRAYFMHHHGGGYADIKMTRESWLPSLDRLSENPGALGIGYTEKSAKGVAHVHRHRLQGKPYLSDQPVSRLKAWITYRRLRLNWRSLIGSCAYILRPNTPLTSAWISTINARLDIAEPDLRESPADDPRAKREAGRNQADGYPLPWSFICADVFHPLVYEYRNQILHGLPTPSFKNYL
;
A
#
# COMPACT_ATOMS: atom_id res chain seq x y z
N MET A 1 34.91 -4.16 18.05
CA MET A 1 33.66 -4.93 18.22
C MET A 1 32.98 -4.89 16.88
N GLU A 2 33.19 -5.95 16.09
CA GLU A 2 32.70 -6.06 14.72
C GLU A 2 31.19 -6.27 14.75
N HIS A 3 30.44 -5.33 14.15
CA HIS A 3 29.05 -5.55 13.83
C HIS A 3 28.99 -6.45 12.60
N ASN A 4 28.64 -7.72 12.83
CA ASN A 4 28.25 -8.65 11.79
C ASN A 4 27.12 -8.04 10.97
N ALA A 5 27.43 -7.62 9.74
CA ALA A 5 26.45 -7.41 8.71
C ALA A 5 25.77 -8.75 8.44
N VAL A 6 24.46 -8.83 8.69
CA VAL A 6 23.68 -10.01 8.35
C VAL A 6 23.51 -10.00 6.84
N THR A 7 24.40 -10.70 6.15
CA THR A 7 24.23 -11.11 4.76
C THR A 7 23.14 -12.18 4.72
N HIS A 8 21.90 -11.79 4.44
CA HIS A 8 20.83 -12.73 4.10
C HIS A 8 20.94 -13.15 2.63
N GLU A 9 21.96 -13.94 2.31
CA GLU A 9 21.81 -14.96 1.28
C GLU A 9 21.64 -16.28 2.01
N GLU A 10 20.40 -16.78 2.13
CA GLU A 10 20.06 -18.21 2.10
C GLU A 10 18.55 -18.46 2.29
N THR A 11 18.00 -19.24 1.35
CA THR A 11 16.61 -19.66 1.09
C THR A 11 15.78 -18.72 0.20
N GLY A 12 15.53 -19.14 -1.05
CA GLY A 12 14.63 -18.46 -2.01
C GLY A 12 13.14 -18.52 -1.65
N ALA A 13 12.81 -18.87 -0.40
CA ALA A 13 11.44 -18.92 0.10
C ALA A 13 11.04 -17.55 0.66
N LEU A 14 9.83 -17.10 0.32
CA LEU A 14 9.26 -15.89 0.91
C LEU A 14 9.10 -16.09 2.42
N PRO A 15 9.58 -15.16 3.26
CA PRO A 15 9.40 -15.27 4.69
C PRO A 15 7.92 -15.13 5.07
N ALA A 16 7.46 -15.91 6.04
CA ALA A 16 6.16 -15.77 6.68
C ALA A 16 6.16 -14.55 7.63
N ARG A 17 6.41 -13.36 7.07
CA ARG A 17 6.52 -12.09 7.76
C ARG A 17 5.34 -11.20 7.37
N LEU A 18 4.68 -10.59 8.35
CA LEU A 18 3.55 -9.68 8.14
C LEU A 18 3.89 -8.28 8.64
N PHE A 19 3.81 -7.29 7.76
CA PHE A 19 3.91 -5.88 8.12
C PHE A 19 2.52 -5.26 8.32
N CYS A 20 2.39 -4.47 9.36
CA CYS A 20 1.26 -3.56 9.57
C CYS A 20 1.76 -2.23 10.12
N PHE A 21 1.06 -1.14 9.83
CA PHE A 21 1.56 0.21 10.08
C PHE A 21 0.67 0.99 11.04
N TRP A 22 1.30 1.64 12.01
CA TRP A 22 0.69 2.67 12.86
C TRP A 22 1.62 3.87 12.92
N THR A 23 1.43 4.80 11.99
CA THR A 23 2.39 5.85 11.62
C THR A 23 2.14 7.21 12.28
N GLY A 24 1.07 7.31 13.08
CA GLY A 24 0.78 8.47 13.92
C GLY A 24 1.13 8.20 15.37
N ASP A 25 1.26 9.28 16.14
CA ASP A 25 1.62 9.21 17.57
C ASP A 25 0.40 9.05 18.48
N ASN A 26 -0.81 9.06 17.89
CA ASN A 26 -2.04 8.87 18.62
C ASN A 26 -2.18 7.42 19.11
N PRO A 27 -2.79 7.18 20.29
CA PRO A 27 -3.00 5.82 20.79
C PRO A 27 -3.97 5.04 19.90
N MET A 28 -3.78 3.73 19.81
CA MET A 28 -4.74 2.81 19.21
C MET A 28 -6.00 2.68 20.08
N SER A 29 -7.18 2.65 19.45
CA SER A 29 -8.42 2.24 20.11
C SER A 29 -8.36 0.77 20.51
N ASP A 30 -9.20 0.35 21.46
CA ASP A 30 -9.24 -1.06 21.88
C ASP A 30 -9.70 -1.98 20.75
N ASP A 31 -10.59 -1.52 19.88
CA ASP A 31 -10.99 -2.23 18.65
C ASP A 31 -9.78 -2.48 17.73
N ARG A 32 -8.90 -1.48 17.61
CA ARG A 32 -7.68 -1.57 16.81
C ARG A 32 -6.66 -2.53 17.44
N LYS A 33 -6.48 -2.49 18.76
CA LYS A 33 -5.62 -3.44 19.49
C LYS A 33 -6.11 -4.88 19.32
N ARG A 34 -7.42 -5.13 19.44
CA ARG A 34 -8.00 -6.46 19.19
C ARG A 34 -7.80 -6.91 17.75
N CYS A 35 -7.89 -6.01 16.78
CA CYS A 35 -7.58 -6.31 15.39
C CYS A 35 -6.09 -6.65 15.20
N LEU A 36 -5.18 -5.90 15.82
CA LEU A 36 -3.74 -6.18 15.80
C LEU A 36 -3.43 -7.56 16.38
N ASP A 37 -3.97 -7.87 17.55
CA ASP A 37 -3.81 -9.17 18.19
C ASP A 37 -4.29 -10.32 17.30
N SER A 38 -5.38 -10.10 16.54
CA SER A 38 -5.92 -11.10 15.61
C SER A 38 -5.02 -11.38 14.41
N LEU A 39 -4.06 -10.51 14.08
CA LEU A 39 -3.14 -10.74 12.97
C LEU A 39 -2.26 -11.96 13.19
N ARG A 40 -2.04 -12.40 14.43
CA ARG A 40 -1.33 -13.67 14.72
C ARG A 40 -2.01 -14.90 14.11
N ASN A 41 -3.32 -14.81 13.83
CA ASN A 41 -4.07 -15.89 13.20
C ASN A 41 -3.62 -16.16 11.75
N THR A 42 -2.91 -15.22 11.12
CA THR A 42 -2.27 -15.43 9.81
C THR A 42 -1.21 -16.53 9.83
N GLY A 43 -0.66 -16.86 11.00
CA GLY A 43 0.50 -17.74 11.14
C GLY A 43 1.82 -17.07 10.79
N PHE A 44 1.83 -15.76 10.51
CA PHE A 44 3.03 -15.00 10.17
C PHE A 44 3.61 -14.29 11.40
N GLU A 45 4.90 -13.99 11.36
CA GLU A 45 5.56 -13.08 12.29
C GLU A 45 5.02 -11.65 12.10
N VAL A 46 4.23 -11.18 13.07
CA VAL A 46 3.58 -9.87 13.01
C VAL A 46 4.55 -8.76 13.43
N ASN A 47 4.86 -7.87 12.50
CA ASN A 47 5.73 -6.71 12.67
C ASN A 47 4.88 -5.44 12.61
N LEU A 48 4.58 -4.86 13.78
CA LEU A 48 3.98 -3.53 13.87
C LEU A 48 5.06 -2.46 13.70
N VAL A 49 4.99 -1.72 12.60
CA VAL A 49 5.91 -0.62 12.31
C VAL A 49 5.27 0.70 12.74
N THR A 50 6.04 1.46 13.52
CA THR A 50 5.68 2.73 14.16
C THR A 50 6.80 3.75 13.94
N PRO A 51 6.60 5.05 14.20
CA PRO A 51 7.68 6.03 14.13
C PRO A 51 8.91 5.63 14.97
N ALA A 52 8.71 4.98 16.12
CA ALA A 52 9.79 4.60 17.04
C ALA A 52 10.70 3.47 16.54
N ASN A 53 10.24 2.65 15.58
CA ASN A 53 11.03 1.51 15.07
C ASN A 53 11.21 1.52 13.54
N LEU A 54 10.67 2.53 12.83
CA LEU A 54 10.73 2.62 11.37
C LEU A 54 12.17 2.65 10.84
N ASP A 55 13.07 3.36 11.53
CA ASP A 55 14.47 3.50 11.10
C ASP A 55 15.20 2.15 11.01
N GLY A 56 14.81 1.18 11.85
CA GLY A 56 15.37 -0.18 11.82
C GLY A 56 14.97 -1.00 10.59
N TRP A 57 14.02 -0.51 9.79
CA TRP A 57 13.54 -1.17 8.57
C TRP A 57 13.99 -0.49 7.28
N LEU A 58 14.68 0.66 7.38
CA LEU A 58 15.16 1.39 6.20
C LEU A 58 16.34 0.65 5.57
N VAL A 59 16.29 0.48 4.25
CA VAL A 59 17.37 -0.14 3.49
C VAL A 59 18.43 0.91 3.15
N ALA A 60 19.70 0.56 3.38
CA ALA A 60 20.83 1.42 3.06
C ALA A 60 20.79 1.84 1.57
N GLY A 61 20.99 3.13 1.31
CA GLY A 61 20.90 3.70 -0.05
C GLY A 61 19.48 3.96 -0.55
N HIS A 62 18.45 3.56 0.20
CA HIS A 62 17.05 3.75 -0.16
C HIS A 62 16.29 4.49 0.96
N PRO A 63 16.60 5.77 1.23
CA PRO A 63 15.86 6.54 2.24
C PRO A 63 14.40 6.73 1.83
N LEU A 64 13.55 7.06 2.81
CA LEU A 64 12.19 7.49 2.53
C LEU A 64 12.18 8.76 1.67
N HIS A 65 11.15 8.92 0.85
CA HIS A 65 10.97 10.13 0.03
C HIS A 65 10.95 11.39 0.90
N ARG A 66 11.55 12.50 0.42
CA ARG A 66 11.66 13.76 1.16
C ARG A 66 10.32 14.35 1.63
N ALA A 67 9.24 14.06 0.90
CA ALA A 67 7.88 14.49 1.24
C ALA A 67 7.23 13.67 2.35
N TYR A 68 7.81 12.52 2.73
CA TYR A 68 7.25 11.59 3.73
C TYR A 68 6.88 12.25 5.07
N PRO A 69 7.71 13.15 5.66
CA PRO A 69 7.37 13.83 6.91
C PRO A 69 6.12 14.70 6.81
N HIS A 70 5.79 15.21 5.61
CA HIS A 70 4.64 16.09 5.37
C HIS A 70 3.33 15.34 5.13
N LEU A 71 3.39 14.01 4.97
CA LEU A 71 2.21 13.17 4.73
C LEU A 71 1.39 12.97 6.01
N SER A 72 0.07 12.84 5.84
CA SER A 72 -0.82 12.37 6.91
C SER A 72 -0.49 10.93 7.30
N ALA A 73 -0.85 10.50 8.51
CA ALA A 73 -0.55 9.14 8.98
C ALA A 73 -1.07 8.07 8.01
N VAL A 74 -2.28 8.25 7.46
CA VAL A 74 -2.82 7.35 6.42
C VAL A 74 -1.92 7.31 5.19
N HIS A 75 -1.49 8.45 4.67
CA HIS A 75 -0.62 8.50 3.49
C HIS A 75 0.80 8.00 3.78
N ARG A 76 1.32 8.17 5.00
CA ARG A 76 2.57 7.51 5.43
C ARG A 76 2.42 6.00 5.36
N SER A 77 1.31 5.44 5.87
CA SER A 77 1.03 4.00 5.76
C SER A 77 0.94 3.55 4.30
N ASP A 78 0.27 4.33 3.44
CA ASP A 78 0.18 4.05 2.01
C ASP A 78 1.56 4.01 1.33
N TYR A 79 2.44 4.96 1.66
CA TYR A 79 3.82 4.99 1.18
C TYR A 79 4.61 3.75 1.65
N LEU A 80 4.54 3.45 2.95
CA LEU A 80 5.28 2.34 3.55
C LEU A 80 4.86 0.98 2.98
N ARG A 81 3.60 0.81 2.55
CA ARG A 81 3.19 -0.41 1.83
C ARG A 81 4.07 -0.69 0.62
N ALA A 82 4.21 0.29 -0.26
CA ALA A 82 5.01 0.11 -1.47
C ALA A 82 6.49 -0.06 -1.14
N TYR A 83 7.02 0.74 -0.20
CA TYR A 83 8.41 0.65 0.23
C TYR A 83 8.75 -0.74 0.78
N PHE A 84 7.96 -1.22 1.75
CA PHE A 84 8.19 -2.51 2.41
C PHE A 84 7.96 -3.68 1.45
N MET A 85 6.93 -3.63 0.61
CA MET A 85 6.70 -4.71 -0.35
C MET A 85 7.78 -4.78 -1.43
N HIS A 86 8.39 -3.64 -1.80
CA HIS A 86 9.50 -3.63 -2.72
C HIS A 86 10.78 -4.18 -2.08
N HIS A 87 11.13 -3.70 -0.90
CA HIS A 87 12.43 -4.00 -0.27
C HIS A 87 12.45 -5.30 0.54
N HIS A 88 11.37 -5.60 1.27
CA HIS A 88 11.29 -6.74 2.20
C HIS A 88 10.36 -7.84 1.68
N GLY A 89 9.33 -7.49 0.92
CA GLY A 89 8.30 -8.41 0.49
C GLY A 89 7.51 -8.99 1.66
N GLY A 90 6.98 -10.21 1.49
CA GLY A 90 6.16 -10.87 2.51
C GLY A 90 4.73 -10.33 2.53
N GLY A 91 4.08 -10.46 3.68
CA GLY A 91 2.69 -10.03 3.88
C GLY A 91 2.57 -8.57 4.31
N TYR A 92 1.49 -7.93 3.86
CA TYR A 92 0.99 -6.67 4.40
C TYR A 92 -0.47 -6.84 4.83
N ALA A 93 -0.87 -6.22 5.94
CA ALA A 93 -2.26 -6.05 6.32
C ALA A 93 -2.56 -4.68 6.92
N ASP A 94 -3.70 -4.10 6.56
CA ASP A 94 -4.39 -3.13 7.41
C ASP A 94 -4.68 -3.76 8.77
N ILE A 95 -4.64 -2.97 9.85
CA ILE A 95 -5.06 -3.44 11.18
C ILE A 95 -6.59 -3.57 11.20
N LYS A 96 -7.04 -4.76 10.79
CA LYS A 96 -8.42 -5.23 10.68
C LYS A 96 -8.51 -6.67 11.20
N MET A 97 -9.68 -7.07 11.66
CA MET A 97 -9.90 -8.40 12.22
C MET A 97 -9.58 -9.50 11.18
N THR A 98 -8.64 -10.36 11.54
CA THR A 98 -8.17 -11.50 10.74
C THR A 98 -8.48 -12.80 11.47
N ARG A 99 -9.11 -13.74 10.78
CA ARG A 99 -9.63 -14.99 11.37
C ARG A 99 -8.92 -16.25 10.87
N GLU A 100 -8.26 -16.14 9.72
CA GLU A 100 -7.80 -17.28 8.95
C GLU A 100 -6.29 -17.20 8.72
N SER A 101 -5.65 -18.38 8.63
CA SER A 101 -4.24 -18.52 8.32
C SER A 101 -3.94 -18.10 6.89
N TRP A 102 -2.77 -17.50 6.70
CA TRP A 102 -2.23 -17.11 5.39
C TRP A 102 -1.16 -18.09 4.90
N LEU A 103 -0.76 -19.06 5.72
CA LEU A 103 0.22 -20.09 5.33
C LEU A 103 -0.19 -20.83 4.05
N PRO A 104 -1.46 -21.26 3.85
CA PRO A 104 -1.86 -21.89 2.58
C PRO A 104 -1.71 -20.97 1.36
N SER A 105 -1.91 -19.66 1.55
CA SER A 105 -1.70 -18.66 0.49
C SER A 105 -0.21 -18.47 0.18
N LEU A 106 0.64 -18.52 1.21
CA LEU A 106 2.09 -18.46 1.08
C LEU A 106 2.65 -19.69 0.35
N ASP A 107 2.18 -20.89 0.72
CA ASP A 107 2.55 -22.15 0.08
C ASP A 107 2.20 -22.09 -1.42
N ARG A 108 0.96 -21.67 -1.73
CA ARG A 108 0.51 -21.51 -3.12
C ARG A 108 1.35 -20.48 -3.89
N LEU A 109 1.73 -19.36 -3.27
CA LEU A 109 2.62 -18.39 -3.93
C LEU A 109 4.01 -18.98 -4.16
N SER A 110 4.51 -19.81 -3.24
CA SER A 110 5.81 -20.47 -3.33
C SER A 110 5.84 -21.54 -4.44
N GLU A 111 4.75 -22.29 -4.61
CA GLU A 111 4.54 -23.27 -5.68
C GLU A 111 4.40 -22.65 -7.08
N ASN A 112 4.20 -21.33 -7.17
CA ASN A 112 3.99 -20.60 -8.42
C ASN A 112 5.10 -19.54 -8.61
N PRO A 113 6.31 -19.91 -9.05
CA PRO A 113 7.45 -18.98 -9.14
C PRO A 113 7.24 -17.83 -10.13
N GLY A 114 6.36 -17.99 -11.12
CA GLY A 114 5.96 -16.92 -12.04
C GLY A 114 4.97 -15.91 -11.47
N ALA A 115 4.44 -16.13 -10.26
CA ALA A 115 3.53 -15.20 -9.61
C ALA A 115 4.30 -14.13 -8.82
N LEU A 116 3.91 -12.88 -9.00
CA LEU A 116 4.49 -11.71 -8.31
C LEU A 116 3.90 -11.52 -6.90
N GLY A 117 2.74 -12.11 -6.64
CA GLY A 117 2.07 -12.03 -5.35
C GLY A 117 0.71 -12.71 -5.33
N ILE A 118 0.10 -12.73 -4.15
CA ILE A 118 -1.24 -13.27 -3.89
C ILE A 118 -2.04 -12.30 -3.01
N GLY A 119 -3.31 -12.11 -3.31
CA GLY A 119 -4.20 -11.27 -2.53
C GLY A 119 -5.62 -11.80 -2.46
N TYR A 120 -6.46 -11.13 -1.68
CA TYR A 120 -7.90 -11.43 -1.66
C TYR A 120 -8.54 -10.69 -2.84
N THR A 121 -9.42 -11.37 -3.57
CA THR A 121 -10.14 -10.74 -4.68
C THR A 121 -10.95 -9.55 -4.16
N GLU A 122 -10.85 -8.42 -4.84
CA GLU A 122 -11.67 -7.25 -4.58
C GLU A 122 -13.15 -7.66 -4.47
N LYS A 123 -13.92 -7.13 -3.52
CA LYS A 123 -15.27 -7.68 -3.23
C LYS A 123 -16.34 -7.12 -4.14
N SER A 124 -16.12 -5.93 -4.69
CA SER A 124 -17.07 -5.32 -5.59
C SER A 124 -16.42 -4.23 -6.44
N ALA A 125 -17.09 -3.90 -7.54
CA ALA A 125 -16.83 -2.71 -8.34
C ALA A 125 -16.76 -1.39 -7.53
N LYS A 126 -17.32 -1.34 -6.31
CA LYS A 126 -17.27 -0.15 -5.43
C LYS A 126 -15.93 -0.01 -4.69
N GLY A 127 -15.15 -1.08 -4.56
CA GLY A 127 -13.82 -1.04 -3.95
C GLY A 127 -12.73 -0.51 -4.89
N VAL A 128 -13.04 -0.38 -6.19
CA VAL A 128 -12.09 0.10 -7.20
C VAL A 128 -11.80 1.59 -7.02
N ALA A 129 -10.51 1.93 -6.93
CA ALA A 129 -9.99 3.29 -6.89
C ALA A 129 -10.65 4.23 -7.91
N HIS A 130 -11.06 5.42 -7.44
CA HIS A 130 -11.70 6.43 -8.26
C HIS A 130 -10.66 7.33 -8.97
N VAL A 131 -9.74 6.73 -9.73
CA VAL A 131 -8.63 7.42 -10.44
C VAL A 131 -9.07 8.61 -11.30
N HIS A 132 -10.32 8.64 -11.76
CA HIS A 132 -10.88 9.73 -12.56
C HIS A 132 -11.28 10.98 -11.73
N ARG A 133 -11.46 10.84 -10.41
CA ARG A 133 -11.87 11.91 -9.49
C ARG A 133 -10.68 12.59 -8.84
N HIS A 134 -9.64 11.82 -8.52
CA HIS A 134 -8.45 12.34 -7.87
C HIS A 134 -7.61 13.12 -8.87
N ARG A 135 -7.07 14.23 -8.39
CA ARG A 135 -6.29 15.16 -9.20
C ARG A 135 -5.08 15.61 -8.41
N LEU A 136 -4.08 16.15 -9.07
CA LEU A 136 -3.03 16.94 -8.45
C LEU A 136 -2.82 18.11 -9.40
N GLN A 137 -2.71 19.36 -8.89
CA GLN A 137 -2.55 20.52 -9.78
C GLN A 137 -3.60 20.60 -10.89
N GLY A 138 -4.87 20.34 -10.50
CA GLY A 138 -6.03 20.36 -11.40
C GLY A 138 -6.13 19.22 -12.43
N LYS A 139 -5.13 18.32 -12.52
CA LYS A 139 -5.06 17.27 -13.55
C LYS A 139 -5.20 15.86 -12.94
N PRO A 140 -5.90 14.92 -13.60
CA PRO A 140 -5.86 13.51 -13.21
C PRO A 140 -4.55 12.86 -13.67
N TYR A 141 -4.12 11.82 -12.95
CA TYR A 141 -2.87 11.11 -13.23
C TYR A 141 -3.13 9.60 -13.39
N LEU A 142 -2.45 9.00 -14.35
CA LEU A 142 -2.30 7.55 -14.48
C LEU A 142 -0.80 7.27 -14.51
N SER A 143 -0.33 6.36 -13.66
CA SER A 143 1.10 6.31 -13.31
C SER A 143 1.55 7.70 -12.80
N ASP A 144 2.73 8.14 -13.17
CA ASP A 144 3.38 9.43 -12.94
C ASP A 144 2.96 10.53 -13.94
N GLN A 145 2.13 10.21 -14.94
CA GLN A 145 1.84 11.12 -16.05
C GLN A 145 0.44 11.76 -15.95
N PRO A 146 0.31 13.08 -16.22
CA PRO A 146 -0.99 13.72 -16.31
C PRO A 146 -1.74 13.22 -17.55
N VAL A 147 -3.05 13.01 -17.42
CA VAL A 147 -3.90 12.52 -18.52
C VAL A 147 -5.15 13.37 -18.72
N SER A 148 -5.82 13.18 -19.85
CA SER A 148 -7.14 13.79 -20.06
C SER A 148 -8.19 13.17 -19.13
N ARG A 149 -9.24 13.94 -18.81
CA ARG A 149 -10.37 13.46 -18.00
C ARG A 149 -11.05 12.24 -18.63
N LEU A 150 -11.18 12.23 -19.96
CA LEU A 150 -11.75 11.10 -20.70
C LEU A 150 -10.89 9.85 -20.53
N LYS A 151 -9.56 9.94 -20.67
CA LYS A 151 -8.66 8.80 -20.47
C LYS A 151 -8.75 8.26 -19.05
N ALA A 152 -8.72 9.13 -18.03
CA ALA A 152 -8.88 8.71 -16.64
C ALA A 152 -10.23 8.02 -16.38
N TRP A 153 -11.31 8.53 -16.97
CA TRP A 153 -12.64 7.95 -16.86
C TRP A 153 -12.73 6.58 -17.55
N ILE A 154 -12.19 6.42 -18.76
CA ILE A 154 -12.15 5.13 -19.47
C ILE A 154 -11.36 4.10 -18.66
N THR A 155 -10.19 4.47 -18.12
CA THR A 155 -9.39 3.60 -17.26
C THR A 155 -10.17 3.16 -16.02
N TYR A 156 -10.79 4.11 -15.31
CA TYR A 156 -11.66 3.79 -14.17
C TYR A 156 -12.78 2.82 -14.56
N ARG A 157 -13.48 3.06 -15.68
CA ARG A 157 -14.53 2.18 -16.18
C ARG A 157 -14.01 0.78 -16.46
N ARG A 158 -12.85 0.66 -17.10
CA ARG A 158 -12.19 -0.62 -17.39
C ARG A 158 -11.86 -1.38 -16.10
N LEU A 159 -11.20 -0.73 -15.14
CA LEU A 159 -10.89 -1.34 -13.84
C LEU A 159 -12.17 -1.79 -13.12
N ARG A 160 -13.21 -0.94 -13.14
CA ARG A 160 -14.49 -1.23 -12.51
C ARG A 160 -15.22 -2.41 -13.17
N LEU A 161 -15.13 -2.57 -14.48
CA LEU A 161 -15.70 -3.74 -15.18
C LEU A 161 -14.92 -5.02 -14.89
N ASN A 162 -13.62 -4.91 -14.63
CA ASN A 162 -12.72 -6.04 -14.39
C ASN A 162 -12.32 -6.20 -12.91
N TRP A 163 -13.15 -5.73 -11.97
CA TRP A 163 -12.80 -5.73 -10.53
C TRP A 163 -12.46 -7.12 -9.99
N ARG A 164 -13.02 -8.20 -10.57
CA ARG A 164 -12.73 -9.58 -10.18
C ARG A 164 -11.29 -10.01 -10.49
N SER A 165 -10.60 -9.32 -11.38
CA SER A 165 -9.18 -9.52 -11.70
C SER A 165 -8.26 -8.67 -10.82
N LEU A 166 -8.80 -7.95 -9.84
CA LEU A 166 -8.05 -7.14 -8.90
C LEU A 166 -8.00 -7.80 -7.53
N ILE A 167 -6.88 -7.64 -6.84
CA ILE A 167 -6.76 -7.90 -5.41
C ILE A 167 -6.99 -6.60 -4.63
N GLY A 168 -7.56 -6.71 -3.44
CA GLY A 168 -7.80 -5.54 -2.60
C GLY A 168 -6.52 -4.98 -1.99
N SER A 169 -6.51 -3.67 -1.71
CA SER A 169 -5.33 -2.94 -1.21
C SER A 169 -5.06 -3.11 0.30
N CYS A 170 -5.97 -3.75 1.03
CA CYS A 170 -5.88 -3.85 2.50
C CYS A 170 -5.10 -5.06 3.00
N ALA A 171 -4.78 -6.04 2.14
CA ALA A 171 -4.07 -7.26 2.52
C ALA A 171 -3.58 -8.04 1.29
N TYR A 172 -2.30 -8.42 1.27
CA TYR A 172 -1.65 -9.20 0.21
C TYR A 172 -0.29 -9.74 0.68
N ILE A 173 0.24 -10.72 -0.05
CA ILE A 173 1.61 -11.20 0.06
C ILE A 173 2.29 -10.91 -1.29
N LEU A 174 3.39 -10.15 -1.29
CA LEU A 174 4.12 -9.80 -2.52
C LEU A 174 5.58 -10.28 -2.45
N ARG A 175 6.13 -10.65 -3.61
CA ARG A 175 7.57 -10.85 -3.78
C ARG A 175 8.30 -9.50 -3.83
N PRO A 176 9.42 -9.35 -3.10
CA PRO A 176 10.25 -8.15 -3.20
C PRO A 176 10.92 -8.06 -4.57
N ASN A 177 11.38 -6.86 -4.94
CA ASN A 177 12.17 -6.61 -6.15
C ASN A 177 11.53 -7.14 -7.45
N THR A 178 10.20 -7.16 -7.52
CA THR A 178 9.45 -7.54 -8.73
C THR A 178 9.18 -6.34 -9.64
N PRO A 179 8.85 -6.55 -10.93
CA PRO A 179 8.39 -5.47 -11.80
C PRO A 179 7.19 -4.70 -11.22
N LEU A 180 6.24 -5.42 -10.59
CA LEU A 180 5.07 -4.84 -9.93
C LEU A 180 5.48 -3.88 -8.78
N THR A 181 6.30 -4.35 -7.84
CA THR A 181 6.69 -3.53 -6.67
C THR A 181 7.62 -2.39 -7.05
N SER A 182 8.51 -2.60 -8.02
CA SER A 182 9.40 -1.57 -8.56
C SER A 182 8.61 -0.45 -9.24
N ALA A 183 7.65 -0.81 -10.11
CA ALA A 183 6.76 0.16 -10.73
C ALA A 183 5.92 0.91 -9.69
N TRP A 184 5.48 0.21 -8.64
CA TRP A 184 4.68 0.80 -7.58
C TRP A 184 5.43 1.87 -6.79
N ILE A 185 6.60 1.55 -6.23
CA ILE A 185 7.39 2.51 -5.44
C ILE A 185 7.90 3.65 -6.32
N SER A 186 8.33 3.37 -7.56
CA SER A 186 8.78 4.41 -8.50
C SER A 186 7.65 5.38 -8.84
N THR A 187 6.43 4.87 -9.08
CA THR A 187 5.28 5.74 -9.39
C THR A 187 4.90 6.60 -8.19
N ILE A 188 4.94 6.05 -6.98
CA ILE A 188 4.65 6.83 -5.77
C ILE A 188 5.70 7.91 -5.57
N ASN A 189 6.99 7.59 -5.69
CA ASN A 189 8.06 8.59 -5.59
C ASN A 189 7.87 9.70 -6.62
N ALA A 190 7.63 9.37 -7.89
CA ALA A 190 7.38 10.37 -8.93
C ALA A 190 6.14 11.25 -8.64
N ARG A 191 5.05 10.67 -8.12
CA ARG A 191 3.88 11.43 -7.69
C ARG A 191 4.18 12.34 -6.50
N LEU A 192 5.02 11.90 -5.58
CA LEU A 192 5.45 12.69 -4.45
C LEU A 192 6.43 13.78 -4.83
N ASP A 193 7.30 13.60 -5.82
CA ASP A 193 8.14 14.67 -6.37
C ASP A 193 7.27 15.81 -6.93
N ILE A 194 6.16 15.49 -7.61
CA ILE A 194 5.21 16.50 -8.12
C ILE A 194 4.47 17.20 -6.97
N ALA A 195 4.10 16.47 -5.92
CA ALA A 195 3.32 16.98 -4.80
C ALA A 195 4.17 17.65 -3.71
N GLU A 196 5.50 17.48 -3.72
CA GLU A 196 6.39 17.91 -2.65
C GLU A 196 6.30 19.41 -2.34
N PRO A 197 6.27 20.33 -3.33
CA PRO A 197 6.17 21.76 -3.03
C PRO A 197 4.89 22.09 -2.28
N ASP A 198 3.74 21.58 -2.76
CA ASP A 198 2.42 21.78 -2.16
C ASP A 198 2.35 21.14 -0.76
N LEU A 199 2.96 19.96 -0.56
CA LEU A 199 2.99 19.26 0.72
C LEU A 199 3.85 19.98 1.76
N ARG A 200 4.95 20.60 1.33
CA ARG A 200 5.82 21.37 2.20
C ARG A 200 5.15 22.67 2.66
N GLU A 201 4.38 23.31 1.78
CA GLU A 201 3.60 24.51 2.10
C GLU A 201 2.36 24.19 2.96
N SER A 202 1.68 23.09 2.66
CA SER A 202 0.47 22.63 3.35
C SER A 202 0.59 21.17 3.82
N PRO A 203 1.42 20.90 4.86
CA PRO A 203 1.59 19.57 5.41
C PRO A 203 0.31 19.07 6.09
N ALA A 204 0.22 17.77 6.35
CA ALA A 204 -0.90 17.23 7.09
C ALA A 204 -0.92 17.75 8.54
N ASP A 205 -2.08 18.26 8.94
CA ASP A 205 -2.43 18.68 10.30
C ASP A 205 -3.24 17.60 11.05
N ASP A 206 -3.95 16.74 10.32
CA ASP A 206 -4.74 15.62 10.82
C ASP A 206 -4.18 14.27 10.33
N PRO A 207 -4.15 13.21 11.18
CA PRO A 207 -3.70 11.88 10.78
C PRO A 207 -4.42 11.28 9.57
N ARG A 208 -5.66 11.73 9.30
CA ARG A 208 -6.50 11.34 8.17
C ARG A 208 -6.70 12.47 7.16
N ALA A 209 -5.86 13.53 7.21
CA ALA A 209 -5.91 14.63 6.25
C ALA A 209 -5.86 14.10 4.83
N LYS A 210 -6.78 14.61 4.01
CA LYS A 210 -7.00 14.24 2.62
C LYS A 210 -7.64 15.39 1.87
N ARG A 211 -7.31 15.53 0.59
CA ARG A 211 -8.00 16.46 -0.29
C ARG A 211 -9.30 15.84 -0.78
N GLU A 212 -10.42 16.50 -0.51
CA GLU A 212 -11.70 16.10 -1.06
C GLU A 212 -11.87 16.56 -2.51
N ALA A 213 -12.62 15.78 -3.29
CA ALA A 213 -12.93 16.15 -4.66
C ALA A 213 -13.90 17.35 -4.66
N GLY A 214 -13.47 18.46 -5.26
CA GLY A 214 -14.29 19.67 -5.43
C GLY A 214 -13.96 20.84 -4.50
N ARG A 215 -13.02 20.70 -3.56
CA ARG A 215 -12.46 21.85 -2.83
C ARG A 215 -11.40 22.57 -3.68
N ASN A 216 -11.28 23.90 -3.49
CA ASN A 216 -10.24 24.70 -4.13
C ASN A 216 -8.85 24.20 -3.72
N GLN A 217 -7.91 24.21 -4.65
CA GLN A 217 -6.56 23.67 -4.43
C GLN A 217 -5.74 24.50 -3.43
N ALA A 218 -6.10 25.78 -3.23
CA ALA A 218 -5.33 26.73 -2.43
C ALA A 218 -5.45 26.53 -0.91
N ASP A 219 -6.38 25.71 -0.43
CA ASP A 219 -6.65 25.57 1.00
C ASP A 219 -6.41 24.12 1.49
N GLY A 220 -5.23 23.91 2.09
CA GLY A 220 -4.93 22.74 2.93
C GLY A 220 -4.24 21.57 2.22
N TYR A 221 -4.25 20.42 2.90
CA TYR A 221 -3.48 19.24 2.52
C TYR A 221 -3.75 18.76 1.07
N PRO A 222 -2.72 18.64 0.21
CA PRO A 222 -2.91 18.57 -1.24
C PRO A 222 -3.27 17.18 -1.78
N LEU A 223 -3.00 16.10 -1.04
CA LEU A 223 -3.15 14.74 -1.57
C LEU A 223 -4.57 14.17 -1.42
N PRO A 224 -5.21 13.72 -2.52
CA PRO A 224 -6.44 12.95 -2.45
C PRO A 224 -6.26 11.58 -1.79
N TRP A 225 -7.34 11.08 -1.18
CA TRP A 225 -7.35 9.87 -0.34
C TRP A 225 -6.56 8.66 -0.84
N SER A 226 -6.69 8.26 -2.10
CA SER A 226 -6.00 7.07 -2.63
C SER A 226 -4.94 7.39 -3.67
N PHE A 227 -4.53 8.67 -3.77
CA PHE A 227 -3.66 9.15 -4.85
C PHE A 227 -2.29 8.46 -4.88
N ILE A 228 -1.71 8.12 -3.73
CA ILE A 228 -0.44 7.35 -3.68
C ILE A 228 -0.66 5.88 -3.28
N CYS A 229 -1.90 5.41 -3.22
CA CYS A 229 -2.21 4.01 -2.90
C CYS A 229 -2.98 3.36 -4.04
N ALA A 230 -4.30 3.20 -3.88
CA ALA A 230 -5.12 2.41 -4.81
C ALA A 230 -5.17 3.02 -6.22
N ASP A 231 -4.95 4.32 -6.37
CA ASP A 231 -4.87 4.98 -7.69
C ASP A 231 -3.63 4.55 -8.50
N VAL A 232 -2.60 4.05 -7.82
CA VAL A 232 -1.40 3.48 -8.42
C VAL A 232 -1.50 1.96 -8.46
N PHE A 233 -1.88 1.36 -7.33
CA PHE A 233 -1.87 -0.08 -7.14
C PHE A 233 -2.89 -0.81 -8.03
N HIS A 234 -4.13 -0.34 -8.15
CA HIS A 234 -5.13 -1.06 -8.97
C HIS A 234 -4.79 -1.08 -10.47
N PRO A 235 -4.35 0.02 -11.10
CA PRO A 235 -3.84 -0.04 -12.47
C PRO A 235 -2.69 -1.05 -12.65
N LEU A 236 -1.72 -1.07 -11.74
CA LEU A 236 -0.58 -1.99 -11.80
C LEU A 236 -1.01 -3.45 -11.58
N VAL A 237 -1.85 -3.72 -10.58
CA VAL A 237 -2.44 -5.05 -10.36
C VAL A 237 -3.20 -5.50 -11.60
N TYR A 238 -3.97 -4.60 -12.22
CA TYR A 238 -4.65 -4.93 -13.46
C TYR A 238 -3.65 -5.27 -14.56
N GLU A 239 -2.60 -4.47 -14.76
CA GLU A 239 -1.55 -4.72 -15.75
C GLU A 239 -0.92 -6.11 -15.58
N TYR A 240 -0.52 -6.45 -14.35
CA TYR A 240 0.12 -7.71 -13.99
C TYR A 240 -0.86 -8.84 -13.58
N ARG A 241 -2.16 -8.68 -13.83
CA ARG A 241 -3.23 -9.59 -13.33
C ARG A 241 -3.01 -11.08 -13.60
N ASN A 242 -2.33 -11.45 -14.68
CA ASN A 242 -2.04 -12.84 -15.02
C ASN A 242 -0.91 -13.46 -14.18
N GLN A 243 -0.15 -12.64 -13.47
CA GLN A 243 0.92 -13.03 -12.56
C GLN A 243 0.55 -12.76 -11.09
N ILE A 244 -0.72 -12.41 -10.80
CA ILE A 244 -1.22 -12.18 -9.45
C ILE A 244 -2.22 -13.27 -9.12
N LEU A 245 -1.94 -14.01 -8.06
CA LEU A 245 -2.83 -15.05 -7.58
C LEU A 245 -3.95 -14.46 -6.74
N HIS A 246 -5.09 -15.14 -6.79
CA HIS A 246 -6.24 -14.86 -5.95
C HIS A 246 -6.43 -16.03 -4.99
N GLY A 247 -6.34 -15.75 -3.68
CA GLY A 247 -6.46 -16.82 -2.67
C GLY A 247 -6.04 -16.43 -1.26
N LEU A 248 -5.89 -15.15 -0.96
CA LEU A 248 -5.74 -14.69 0.43
C LEU A 248 -7.11 -14.63 1.10
N PRO A 249 -7.24 -15.03 2.38
CA PRO A 249 -8.44 -14.77 3.16
C PRO A 249 -8.79 -13.28 3.19
N THR A 250 -10.08 -12.97 3.13
CA THR A 250 -10.53 -11.57 3.15
C THR A 250 -10.54 -11.03 4.58
N PRO A 251 -9.92 -9.88 4.87
CA PRO A 251 -10.03 -9.26 6.19
C PRO A 251 -11.47 -8.80 6.48
N SER A 252 -11.79 -8.61 7.77
CA SER A 252 -13.09 -8.06 8.14
C SER A 252 -13.18 -6.56 7.84
N PHE A 253 -14.27 -6.13 7.22
CA PHE A 253 -14.60 -4.72 6.99
C PHE A 253 -15.57 -4.15 8.04
N LYS A 254 -15.65 -4.75 9.22
CA LYS A 254 -16.54 -4.34 10.32
C LYS A 254 -15.76 -4.10 11.60
N ASN A 255 -16.27 -3.23 12.48
CA ASN A 255 -15.83 -3.02 13.87
C ASN A 255 -14.31 -2.89 14.02
N TYR A 256 -13.71 -2.03 13.20
CA TYR A 256 -12.28 -1.78 13.20
C TYR A 256 -11.96 -0.32 13.46
N LEU A 257 -12.94 0.57 13.72
CA LEU A 257 -12.67 2.01 13.86
C LEU A 257 -12.04 2.36 15.20
#